data_AF-A0A8K0RXL0-F1
#
_entry.id   AF-A0A8K0RXL0-F1
#
_cell.length_a   1.000
_cell.length_b   1.000
_cell.length_c   1.000
_cell.angle_alpha   90.00
_cell.angle_beta   90.00
_cell.angle_gamma   90.00
#
_symmetry.space_group_name_H-M   'P 1'
#
loop_
_entity.id
_entity.type
_entity.pdbx_description
1 polymer ?
#
loop_
_entity_poly.entity_id
_entity_poly.type
_entity_poly.pdbx_seq_one_letter_code
_entity_poly.pdbx_strand_id
1 'polypeptide(L)'
;MSKPGLAFGLNITKKPGASKPAPPKRRPMFGDDDDDSDNDGAGGEGKAEEIGELDDFGSVPNIKTTTSKPTKSKNGLPIQPPKLKSKSQPNMMFGDLSSSLSSRKNAEAAAEVDASVYEYDSVYDSLKPKKQVTKEDQEKRPKYMKNILQAADIRKRDALIAEEKKIAREREAEGEEYADKEKFVTEAYRKQQEENKRLEEEEKKREEAEAKKNKTGGMSAFYRKLLDKDEQRHSDAVKAAEENAKHGASKEPLAEDGEKENERSEADLAKELNEKGAAVAINEDGQVVDKRQLLRSGLNVGAKKMESAQRESERQAEQPRKEPTNQQFGRRQAQRERQTRMMEEQLEQSMKRSRDEEAAQREEVERAAKSRKTEGEISSAKERYLARKRAAEEEKKKAAGGA
;
A
#
# COMPACT_ATOMS: atom_id res chain seq x y z
N MET A 1 64.15 39.69 38.41
CA MET A 1 62.89 40.40 38.76
C MET A 1 61.87 40.02 37.71
N SER A 2 61.09 38.97 37.95
CA SER A 2 59.68 39.00 38.37
C SER A 2 58.69 39.39 37.25
N LYS A 3 58.16 38.35 36.55
CA LYS A 3 56.74 38.02 36.20
C LYS A 3 55.70 39.16 35.93
N PRO A 4 54.52 38.87 35.36
CA PRO A 4 54.13 37.98 34.24
C PRO A 4 53.01 38.64 33.35
N GLY A 5 52.38 37.89 32.43
CA GLY A 5 50.94 38.08 32.16
C GLY A 5 50.45 37.84 30.73
N LEU A 6 49.95 36.63 30.46
CA LEU A 6 49.06 36.30 29.34
C LEU A 6 47.73 37.07 29.43
N ALA A 7 47.09 37.32 28.27
CA ALA A 7 45.63 37.31 28.16
C ALA A 7 45.18 36.82 26.77
N PHE A 8 44.70 35.57 26.71
CA PHE A 8 43.79 35.07 25.69
C PHE A 8 42.39 35.68 25.94
N GLY A 9 41.70 36.16 24.91
CA GLY A 9 40.35 36.71 25.06
C GLY A 9 39.64 36.93 23.73
N LEU A 10 38.86 35.92 23.33
CA LEU A 10 37.91 35.93 22.22
C LEU A 10 36.80 36.96 22.49
N ASN A 11 36.59 37.96 21.63
CA ASN A 11 35.37 38.77 21.65
C ASN A 11 34.76 38.92 20.26
N ILE A 12 33.61 38.26 20.14
CA ILE A 12 32.70 38.11 19.02
C ILE A 12 32.08 39.46 18.62
N THR A 13 32.24 39.88 17.37
CA THR A 13 31.39 40.92 16.77
C THR A 13 30.47 40.29 15.71
N LYS A 14 29.17 40.36 16.02
CA LYS A 14 28.01 39.87 15.28
C LYS A 14 27.93 40.47 13.86
N LYS A 15 27.85 39.60 12.84
CA LYS A 15 27.15 39.92 11.57
C LYS A 15 25.63 39.72 11.78
N PRO A 16 24.76 40.62 11.31
CA PRO A 16 23.32 40.43 11.40
C PRO A 16 22.88 39.30 10.47
N GLY A 17 22.15 38.35 11.04
CA GLY A 17 21.68 37.13 10.38
C GLY A 17 20.53 37.36 9.41
N ALA A 18 20.52 36.52 8.38
CA ALA A 18 19.47 36.40 7.39
C ALA A 18 18.11 36.08 8.04
N SER A 19 17.08 36.79 7.60
CA SER A 19 15.68 36.54 7.93
C SER A 19 15.24 35.14 7.46
N LYS A 20 14.65 34.36 8.36
CA LYS A 20 14.04 33.06 8.08
C LYS A 20 12.81 33.20 7.16
N PRO A 21 12.54 32.25 6.25
CA PRO A 21 11.32 32.25 5.45
C PRO A 21 10.10 31.83 6.29
N ALA A 22 8.94 32.42 6.00
CA ALA A 22 7.67 32.13 6.66
C ALA A 22 7.12 30.71 6.32
N PRO A 23 6.40 30.05 7.24
CA PRO A 23 5.84 28.72 7.00
C PRO A 23 4.62 28.76 6.05
N PRO A 24 4.37 27.70 5.25
CA PRO A 24 3.28 27.67 4.29
C PRO A 24 1.90 27.53 4.97
N LYS A 25 0.92 28.30 4.47
CA LYS A 25 -0.48 28.22 4.88
C LYS A 25 -1.08 26.85 4.49
N ARG A 26 -1.63 26.11 5.47
CA ARG A 26 -2.45 24.91 5.22
C ARG A 26 -3.92 25.33 5.15
N ARG A 27 -4.65 24.85 4.16
CA ARG A 27 -6.12 25.00 4.08
C ARG A 27 -6.77 23.92 4.96
N PRO A 28 -7.78 24.24 5.80
CA PRO A 28 -8.60 23.22 6.45
C PRO A 28 -9.60 22.61 5.46
N MET A 29 -9.73 21.28 5.49
CA MET A 29 -10.73 20.48 4.76
C MET A 29 -11.82 20.04 5.74
N PHE A 30 -12.58 20.99 6.30
CA PHE A 30 -13.91 20.78 6.88
C PHE A 30 -14.48 22.15 7.24
N GLY A 31 -15.67 22.46 6.78
CA GLY A 31 -16.23 23.82 6.74
C GLY A 31 -16.71 24.37 8.07
N ASP A 32 -16.74 25.70 8.13
CA ASP A 32 -17.67 26.55 8.88
C ASP A 32 -17.42 27.99 8.40
N ASP A 33 -18.42 28.61 7.77
CA ASP A 33 -18.64 30.07 7.80
C ASP A 33 -19.99 30.35 7.13
N ASP A 34 -21.01 30.44 7.99
CA ASP A 34 -22.07 31.42 7.83
C ASP A 34 -21.41 32.81 7.82
N ASP A 35 -21.50 33.54 6.71
CA ASP A 35 -21.57 35.00 6.82
C ASP A 35 -22.43 35.59 5.70
N ASP A 36 -23.33 36.44 6.16
CA ASP A 36 -24.41 37.12 5.48
C ASP A 36 -23.92 38.52 5.07
N SER A 37 -24.54 39.10 4.03
CA SER A 37 -24.44 40.53 3.66
C SER A 37 -23.08 41.06 3.15
N ASP A 38 -22.94 41.25 1.83
CA ASP A 38 -23.28 42.54 1.20
C ASP A 38 -22.75 42.66 -0.23
N ASN A 39 -23.74 42.81 -1.11
CA ASN A 39 -23.78 43.41 -2.43
C ASN A 39 -22.73 44.51 -2.76
N ASP A 40 -22.02 44.37 -3.88
CA ASP A 40 -22.03 45.40 -4.93
C ASP A 40 -21.50 44.88 -6.28
N GLY A 41 -22.21 45.26 -7.35
CA GLY A 41 -22.08 44.68 -8.68
C GLY A 41 -21.32 45.52 -9.71
N ALA A 42 -20.97 44.84 -10.81
CA ALA A 42 -20.72 45.30 -12.20
C ALA A 42 -19.82 44.23 -12.84
N GLY A 43 -20.07 43.60 -13.98
CA GLY A 43 -21.02 43.74 -15.07
C GLY A 43 -20.38 43.00 -16.27
N GLY A 44 -21.18 42.35 -17.13
CA GLY A 44 -20.71 41.92 -18.45
C GLY A 44 -20.96 40.47 -18.86
N GLU A 45 -22.08 40.30 -19.56
CA GLU A 45 -22.28 39.48 -20.76
C GLU A 45 -22.25 37.94 -20.66
N GLY A 46 -23.46 37.38 -20.80
CA GLY A 46 -23.68 35.96 -21.01
C GLY A 46 -23.45 35.53 -22.47
N LYS A 47 -22.93 34.31 -22.61
CA LYS A 47 -23.18 33.45 -23.76
C LYS A 47 -23.71 32.11 -23.25
N ALA A 48 -24.89 31.76 -23.74
CA ALA A 48 -25.49 30.45 -23.61
C ALA A 48 -24.70 29.44 -24.46
N GLU A 49 -24.40 28.27 -23.89
CA GLU A 49 -23.94 27.11 -24.64
C GLU A 49 -25.06 26.07 -24.69
N GLU A 50 -25.41 25.74 -25.92
CA GLU A 50 -26.38 24.75 -26.37
C GLU A 50 -25.77 23.35 -26.25
N ILE A 51 -26.51 22.44 -25.62
CA ILE A 51 -26.15 21.03 -25.48
C ILE A 51 -26.46 20.35 -26.83
N GLY A 52 -25.41 19.93 -27.53
CA GLY A 52 -25.49 19.16 -28.76
C GLY A 52 -24.49 18.00 -28.76
N GLU A 53 -25.04 16.81 -28.49
CA GLU A 53 -24.75 15.50 -29.09
C GLU A 53 -23.31 14.93 -29.07
N LEU A 54 -23.28 13.80 -28.37
CA LEU A 54 -22.28 12.76 -28.19
C LEU A 54 -21.92 12.06 -29.52
N ASP A 55 -20.69 12.25 -30.01
CA ASP A 55 -19.92 11.25 -30.79
C ASP A 55 -18.51 11.80 -31.06
N ASP A 56 -17.47 11.23 -30.43
CA ASP A 56 -16.25 10.75 -31.10
C ASP A 56 -15.19 10.28 -30.09
N PHE A 57 -14.57 9.17 -30.47
CA PHE A 57 -13.74 8.28 -29.70
C PHE A 57 -12.26 8.67 -29.87
N GLY A 58 -11.58 8.97 -28.77
CA GLY A 58 -10.13 8.82 -28.66
C GLY A 58 -9.26 10.02 -29.04
N SER A 59 -8.96 10.88 -28.06
CA SER A 59 -7.65 11.55 -27.99
C SER A 59 -7.39 12.07 -26.58
N VAL A 60 -6.34 11.56 -25.93
CA VAL A 60 -5.91 11.96 -24.59
C VAL A 60 -5.06 13.24 -24.73
N PRO A 61 -5.35 14.35 -24.02
CA PRO A 61 -4.53 15.56 -24.13
C PRO A 61 -3.24 15.44 -23.31
N ASN A 62 -2.14 15.71 -24.01
CA ASN A 62 -0.75 15.72 -23.54
C ASN A 62 -0.48 16.88 -22.54
N ILE A 63 -0.12 16.54 -21.31
CA ILE A 63 0.27 17.50 -20.26
C ILE A 63 1.72 17.94 -20.47
N LYS A 64 1.89 19.25 -20.69
CA LYS A 64 3.19 19.94 -20.78
C LYS A 64 3.86 19.98 -19.40
N THR A 65 4.99 19.29 -19.25
CA THR A 65 5.91 19.45 -18.12
C THR A 65 7.04 20.41 -18.46
N THR A 66 7.39 21.22 -17.47
CA THR A 66 8.30 22.35 -17.52
C THR A 66 9.77 21.92 -17.55
N THR A 67 10.54 22.65 -18.33
CA THR A 67 11.96 22.44 -18.63
C THR A 67 12.88 22.72 -17.42
N SER A 68 13.68 21.72 -17.02
CA SER A 68 14.89 21.92 -16.23
C SER A 68 16.14 21.64 -17.08
N LYS A 69 17.16 22.49 -16.95
CA LYS A 69 18.43 22.48 -17.71
C LYS A 69 19.22 21.17 -17.47
N PRO A 70 19.86 20.57 -18.50
CA PRO A 70 20.91 19.57 -18.28
C PRO A 70 22.31 20.17 -18.39
N THR A 71 23.14 19.83 -17.40
CA THR A 71 24.59 20.01 -17.37
C THR A 71 25.28 19.06 -18.35
N LYS A 72 26.24 19.57 -19.13
CA LYS A 72 27.03 18.80 -20.10
C LYS A 72 27.98 17.83 -19.39
N SER A 73 27.90 16.54 -19.70
CA SER A 73 29.04 15.61 -19.64
C SER A 73 29.33 15.11 -21.06
N LYS A 74 30.61 15.13 -21.43
CA LYS A 74 31.12 14.70 -22.73
C LYS A 74 31.48 13.21 -22.67
N ASN A 75 31.31 12.54 -23.81
CA ASN A 75 31.81 11.21 -24.20
C ASN A 75 30.80 10.05 -24.09
N GLY A 76 29.95 9.95 -25.11
CA GLY A 76 29.23 8.74 -25.50
C GLY A 76 29.08 8.71 -27.03
N LEU A 77 29.35 7.56 -27.65
CA LEU A 77 29.21 7.35 -29.10
C LEU A 77 27.74 7.57 -29.54
N PRO A 78 27.48 8.18 -30.72
CA PRO A 78 26.12 8.57 -31.10
C PRO A 78 25.23 7.37 -31.47
N ILE A 79 24.11 7.22 -30.75
CA ILE A 79 23.10 6.14 -30.91
C ILE A 79 21.94 6.57 -31.84
N GLN A 80 22.13 7.57 -32.72
CA GLN A 80 21.08 7.93 -33.69
C GLN A 80 21.65 8.10 -35.11
N PRO A 81 20.98 7.56 -36.14
CA PRO A 81 21.39 7.78 -37.52
C PRO A 81 21.25 9.28 -37.87
N PRO A 82 22.10 9.80 -38.78
CA PRO A 82 22.12 11.22 -39.08
C PRO A 82 20.78 11.67 -39.69
N LYS A 83 20.19 12.72 -39.12
CA LYS A 83 18.97 13.34 -39.65
C LYS A 83 19.28 14.01 -40.99
N LEU A 84 18.75 13.46 -42.08
CA LEU A 84 18.80 14.08 -43.41
C LEU A 84 18.00 15.38 -43.39
N LYS A 85 18.63 16.47 -43.83
CA LYS A 85 17.98 17.78 -43.98
C LYS A 85 16.92 17.67 -45.07
N SER A 86 15.68 18.07 -44.77
CA SER A 86 14.59 18.11 -45.75
C SER A 86 14.93 19.10 -46.87
N LYS A 87 15.31 18.57 -48.03
CA LYS A 87 15.36 19.35 -49.27
C LYS A 87 13.91 19.62 -49.69
N SER A 88 13.62 20.88 -50.03
CA SER A 88 12.35 21.36 -50.56
C SER A 88 11.69 20.34 -51.48
N GLN A 89 10.51 19.84 -51.12
CA GLN A 89 9.72 18.94 -51.95
C GLN A 89 9.22 19.72 -53.17
N PRO A 90 9.54 19.34 -54.42
CA PRO A 90 8.79 19.83 -55.56
C PRO A 90 7.38 19.24 -55.52
N ASN A 91 6.42 20.02 -56.00
CA ASN A 91 4.98 19.81 -55.93
C ASN A 91 4.53 18.33 -56.05
N MET A 92 3.87 17.81 -55.02
CA MET A 92 3.49 16.40 -54.80
C MET A 92 2.47 15.79 -55.78
N MET A 93 2.05 16.51 -56.82
CA MET A 93 0.95 16.05 -57.68
C MET A 93 1.40 15.11 -58.81
N PHE A 94 2.68 15.15 -59.18
CA PHE A 94 3.30 14.23 -60.15
C PHE A 94 4.70 13.87 -59.65
N GLY A 95 4.78 13.04 -58.60
CA GLY A 95 6.04 12.40 -58.22
C GLY A 95 6.59 11.60 -59.40
N ASP A 96 7.91 11.42 -59.46
CA ASP A 96 8.61 10.72 -60.55
C ASP A 96 7.96 9.36 -60.89
N LEU A 97 7.10 9.37 -61.90
CA LEU A 97 6.30 8.21 -62.33
C LEU A 97 7.21 7.09 -62.85
N SER A 98 8.40 7.44 -63.34
CA SER A 98 9.36 6.44 -63.79
C SER A 98 9.94 5.67 -62.61
N SER A 99 10.29 6.37 -61.53
CA SER A 99 10.76 5.77 -60.28
C SER A 99 9.67 4.92 -59.61
N SER A 100 8.40 5.31 -59.68
CA SER A 100 7.31 4.51 -59.11
C SER A 100 7.05 3.25 -59.92
N LEU A 101 7.10 3.31 -61.26
CA LEU A 101 6.99 2.15 -62.13
C LEU A 101 8.15 1.18 -61.97
N SER A 102 9.39 1.66 -61.86
CA SER A 102 10.54 0.79 -61.60
C SER A 102 10.46 0.17 -60.20
N SER A 103 10.04 0.93 -59.20
CA SER A 103 9.84 0.40 -57.84
C SER A 103 8.78 -0.70 -57.81
N ARG A 104 7.68 -0.51 -58.54
CA ARG A 104 6.61 -1.50 -58.64
C ARG A 104 7.07 -2.78 -59.33
N LYS A 105 7.78 -2.67 -60.46
CA LYS A 105 8.38 -3.83 -61.14
C LYS A 105 9.33 -4.61 -60.25
N ASN A 106 10.16 -3.91 -59.49
CA ASN A 106 11.09 -4.54 -58.55
C ASN A 106 10.36 -5.21 -57.38
N ALA A 107 9.27 -4.59 -56.88
CA ALA A 107 8.44 -5.17 -55.83
C ALA A 107 7.69 -6.42 -56.30
N GLU A 108 7.15 -6.40 -57.52
CA GLU A 108 6.47 -7.54 -58.17
C GLU A 108 7.48 -8.68 -58.40
N ALA A 109 8.65 -8.39 -58.97
CA ALA A 109 9.69 -9.39 -59.15
C ALA A 109 10.18 -10.00 -57.82
N ALA A 110 10.28 -9.20 -56.75
CA ALA A 110 10.64 -9.71 -55.42
C ALA A 110 9.54 -10.61 -54.83
N ALA A 111 8.26 -10.25 -55.00
CA ALA A 111 7.13 -11.04 -54.53
C ALA A 111 6.94 -12.35 -55.32
N GLU A 112 7.29 -12.38 -56.60
CA GLU A 112 7.29 -13.60 -57.43
C GLU A 112 8.37 -14.59 -57.01
N VAL A 113 9.55 -14.09 -56.60
CA VAL A 113 10.64 -14.93 -56.11
C VAL A 113 10.33 -15.49 -54.73
N ASP A 114 9.77 -14.68 -53.84
CA ASP A 114 9.37 -15.11 -52.49
C ASP A 114 8.24 -14.22 -51.92
N ALA A 115 7.09 -14.84 -51.67
CA ALA A 115 5.92 -14.16 -51.11
C ALA A 115 6.14 -13.68 -49.66
N SER A 116 7.08 -14.28 -48.93
CA SER A 116 7.38 -13.95 -47.53
C SER A 116 8.30 -12.73 -47.36
N VAL A 117 8.80 -12.15 -48.46
CA VAL A 117 9.75 -11.02 -48.46
C VAL A 117 9.25 -9.81 -47.67
N TYR A 118 7.93 -9.61 -47.60
CA TYR A 118 7.32 -8.49 -46.88
C TYR A 118 6.65 -8.88 -45.57
N GLU A 119 6.73 -10.15 -45.14
CA GLU A 119 6.14 -10.64 -43.90
C GLU A 119 6.98 -10.32 -42.65
N TYR A 120 7.53 -9.11 -42.58
CA TYR A 120 8.39 -8.68 -41.47
C TYR A 120 7.67 -8.73 -40.11
N ASP A 121 6.37 -8.42 -40.08
CA ASP A 121 5.59 -8.39 -38.84
C ASP A 121 5.27 -9.79 -38.30
N SER A 122 5.10 -10.79 -39.18
CA SER A 122 4.82 -12.17 -38.77
C SER A 122 6.02 -12.80 -38.04
N VAL A 123 7.24 -12.48 -38.48
CA VAL A 123 8.48 -12.98 -37.90
C VAL A 123 8.93 -12.11 -36.71
N TYR A 124 8.52 -10.85 -36.63
CA TYR A 124 8.93 -9.91 -35.58
C TYR A 124 8.62 -10.43 -34.16
N ASP A 125 7.43 -11.02 -33.98
CA ASP A 125 7.05 -11.59 -32.69
C ASP A 125 7.85 -12.85 -32.32
N SER A 126 8.37 -13.58 -33.32
CA SER A 126 9.25 -14.74 -33.10
C SER A 126 10.70 -14.34 -32.77
N LEU A 127 11.14 -13.18 -33.27
CA LEU A 127 12.46 -12.59 -33.02
C LEU A 127 12.54 -11.93 -31.65
N LYS A 128 11.40 -11.58 -31.05
CA LYS A 128 11.37 -11.13 -29.66
C LYS A 128 11.87 -12.28 -28.78
N PRO A 129 12.90 -12.07 -27.96
CA PRO A 129 13.34 -13.10 -27.02
C PRO A 129 12.12 -13.46 -26.16
N LYS A 130 11.64 -14.70 -26.27
CA LYS A 130 10.58 -15.22 -25.42
C LYS A 130 11.06 -15.02 -23.99
N LYS A 131 10.49 -14.03 -23.29
CA LYS A 131 10.77 -13.82 -21.87
C LYS A 131 10.31 -15.09 -21.17
N GLN A 132 11.26 -15.94 -20.83
CA GLN A 132 10.98 -17.05 -19.94
C GLN A 132 10.57 -16.42 -18.63
N VAL A 133 9.28 -16.50 -18.30
CA VAL A 133 8.74 -15.96 -17.06
C VAL A 133 9.42 -16.75 -15.94
N THR A 134 10.47 -16.19 -15.36
CA THR A 134 11.15 -16.78 -14.22
C THR A 134 10.18 -16.74 -13.03
N LYS A 135 10.38 -17.61 -12.04
CA LYS A 135 9.55 -17.62 -10.82
C LYS A 135 9.53 -16.24 -10.14
N GLU A 136 10.64 -15.50 -10.24
CA GLU A 136 10.79 -14.12 -9.78
C GLU A 136 9.83 -13.14 -10.47
N ASP A 137 9.54 -13.31 -11.77
CA ASP A 137 8.61 -12.44 -12.48
C ASP A 137 7.14 -12.71 -12.11
N GLN A 138 6.81 -13.94 -11.68
CA GLN A 138 5.50 -14.25 -11.11
C GLN A 138 5.31 -13.67 -9.71
N GLU A 139 6.41 -13.55 -8.97
CA GLU A 139 6.47 -12.89 -7.66
C GLU A 139 6.45 -11.35 -7.79
N LYS A 140 6.89 -10.79 -8.93
CA LYS A 140 6.77 -9.36 -9.27
C LYS A 140 5.34 -8.89 -9.57
N ARG A 141 4.33 -9.77 -9.53
CA ARG A 141 2.94 -9.31 -9.59
C ARG A 141 2.67 -8.36 -8.41
N PRO A 142 1.99 -7.22 -8.62
CA PRO A 142 1.72 -6.27 -7.55
C PRO A 142 0.99 -6.96 -6.40
N LYS A 143 1.49 -6.72 -5.18
CA LYS A 143 1.12 -7.41 -3.93
C LYS A 143 -0.38 -7.49 -3.67
N TYR A 144 -1.17 -6.57 -4.24
CA TYR A 144 -2.61 -6.43 -4.00
C TYR A 144 -3.51 -6.85 -5.17
N MET A 145 -2.97 -7.04 -6.38
CA MET A 145 -3.81 -7.31 -7.56
C MET A 145 -4.55 -8.64 -7.44
N LYS A 146 -3.89 -9.65 -6.86
CA LYS A 146 -4.55 -10.94 -6.59
C LYS A 146 -5.77 -10.76 -5.70
N ASN A 147 -5.67 -9.95 -4.65
CA ASN A 147 -6.77 -9.70 -3.72
C ASN A 147 -7.89 -8.89 -4.39
N ILE A 148 -7.56 -7.93 -5.27
CA ILE A 148 -8.57 -7.16 -6.00
C ILE A 148 -9.34 -8.04 -6.97
N LEU A 149 -8.65 -8.92 -7.70
CA LEU A 149 -9.28 -9.88 -8.61
C LEU A 149 -10.16 -10.87 -7.83
N GLN A 150 -9.64 -11.44 -6.74
CA GLN A 150 -10.41 -12.31 -5.85
C GLN A 150 -11.64 -11.60 -5.29
N ALA A 151 -11.52 -10.35 -4.85
CA ALA A 151 -12.64 -9.57 -4.35
C ALA A 151 -13.68 -9.26 -5.44
N ALA A 152 -13.25 -8.99 -6.67
CA ALA A 152 -14.15 -8.82 -7.80
C ALA A 152 -14.90 -10.13 -8.11
N ASP A 153 -14.21 -11.26 -8.05
CA ASP A 153 -14.82 -12.57 -8.28
C ASP A 153 -15.80 -12.98 -7.16
N ILE A 154 -15.51 -12.60 -5.90
CA ILE A 154 -16.44 -12.77 -4.78
C ILE A 154 -17.70 -11.92 -5.01
N ARG A 155 -17.55 -10.63 -5.33
CA ARG A 155 -18.71 -9.75 -5.59
C ARG A 155 -19.59 -10.25 -6.75
N LYS A 156 -18.98 -10.80 -7.80
CA LYS A 156 -19.73 -11.39 -8.93
C LYS A 156 -20.55 -12.59 -8.47
N ARG A 157 -19.97 -13.47 -7.64
CA ARG A 157 -20.70 -14.60 -7.05
C ARG A 157 -21.82 -14.12 -6.14
N ASP A 158 -21.55 -13.16 -5.27
CA ASP A 158 -22.55 -12.60 -4.35
C ASP A 158 -23.72 -11.96 -5.12
N ALA A 159 -23.44 -11.26 -6.22
CA ALA A 159 -24.47 -10.68 -7.08
C ALA A 159 -25.37 -11.76 -7.70
N LEU A 160 -24.79 -12.85 -8.23
CA LEU A 160 -25.55 -13.97 -8.77
C LEU A 160 -26.42 -14.64 -7.70
N ILE A 161 -25.87 -14.86 -6.49
CA ILE A 161 -26.62 -15.42 -5.35
C ILE A 161 -27.77 -14.49 -4.94
N ALA A 162 -27.55 -13.17 -4.95
CA ALA A 162 -28.57 -12.18 -4.61
C ALA A 162 -29.70 -12.16 -5.63
N GLU A 163 -29.38 -12.21 -6.93
CA GLU A 163 -30.38 -12.32 -8.01
C GLU A 163 -31.19 -13.61 -7.90
N GLU A 164 -30.54 -14.75 -7.63
CA GLU A 164 -31.22 -16.02 -7.45
C GLU A 164 -32.14 -16.02 -6.24
N LYS A 165 -31.69 -15.47 -5.10
CA LYS A 165 -32.54 -15.29 -3.90
C LYS A 165 -33.70 -14.33 -4.16
N LYS A 166 -33.49 -13.31 -4.99
CA LYS A 166 -34.55 -12.39 -5.41
C LYS A 166 -35.60 -13.11 -6.26
N ILE A 167 -35.17 -13.87 -7.27
CA ILE A 167 -36.07 -14.67 -8.12
C ILE A 167 -36.81 -15.73 -7.30
N ALA A 168 -36.15 -16.37 -6.32
CA ALA A 168 -36.80 -17.31 -5.42
C ALA A 168 -37.89 -16.62 -4.58
N ARG A 169 -37.60 -15.45 -4.02
CA ARG A 169 -38.58 -14.65 -3.27
C ARG A 169 -39.75 -14.17 -4.13
N GLU A 170 -39.49 -13.76 -5.36
CA GLU A 170 -40.53 -13.39 -6.33
C GLU A 170 -41.41 -14.60 -6.66
N ARG A 171 -40.83 -15.78 -6.88
CA ARG A 171 -41.59 -17.03 -7.08
C ARG A 171 -42.36 -17.50 -5.86
N GLU A 172 -41.89 -17.24 -4.66
CA GLU A 172 -42.63 -17.55 -3.43
C GLU A 172 -43.83 -16.61 -3.29
N ALA A 173 -43.66 -15.32 -3.60
CA ALA A 173 -44.73 -14.34 -3.58
C ALA A 173 -45.80 -14.59 -4.68
N GLU A 174 -45.37 -14.95 -5.90
CA GLU A 174 -46.26 -15.36 -7.00
C GLU A 174 -46.75 -16.81 -6.85
N GLY A 175 -46.11 -17.58 -5.96
CA GLY A 175 -46.34 -19.01 -5.78
C GLY A 175 -47.73 -19.35 -5.25
N GLU A 176 -48.40 -18.41 -4.58
CA GLU A 176 -49.81 -18.57 -4.18
C GLU A 176 -50.76 -18.55 -5.39
N GLU A 177 -50.42 -17.83 -6.46
CA GLU A 177 -51.23 -17.73 -7.69
C GLU A 177 -50.89 -18.85 -8.70
N TYR A 178 -49.71 -19.46 -8.59
CA TYR A 178 -49.21 -20.48 -9.52
C TYR A 178 -48.96 -21.84 -8.85
N ALA A 179 -49.52 -22.08 -7.66
CA ALA A 179 -49.38 -23.33 -6.91
C ALA A 179 -49.85 -24.56 -7.70
N ASP A 180 -50.91 -24.40 -8.50
CA ASP A 180 -51.52 -25.47 -9.30
C ASP A 180 -50.77 -25.75 -10.62
N LYS A 181 -49.75 -24.96 -10.97
CA LYS A 181 -48.99 -25.12 -12.22
C LYS A 181 -47.64 -25.78 -11.95
N GLU A 182 -47.24 -26.68 -12.84
CA GLU A 182 -45.99 -27.42 -12.75
C GLU A 182 -44.77 -26.48 -12.89
N LYS A 183 -43.79 -26.63 -11.99
CA LYS A 183 -42.55 -25.83 -11.98
C LYS A 183 -41.50 -26.50 -12.85
N PHE A 184 -41.26 -25.97 -14.05
CA PHE A 184 -40.20 -26.46 -14.93
C PHE A 184 -38.90 -25.71 -14.68
N VAL A 185 -37.89 -26.45 -14.20
CA VAL A 185 -36.52 -25.94 -14.03
C VAL A 185 -35.64 -26.60 -15.08
N THR A 186 -34.90 -25.80 -15.86
CA THR A 186 -33.97 -26.32 -16.87
C THR A 186 -32.80 -27.04 -16.19
N GLU A 187 -32.25 -28.06 -16.84
CA GLU A 187 -31.10 -28.82 -16.29
C GLU A 187 -29.90 -27.92 -16.00
N ALA A 188 -29.68 -26.88 -16.83
CA ALA A 188 -28.63 -25.90 -16.63
C ALA A 188 -28.82 -25.10 -15.33
N TYR A 189 -30.05 -24.66 -15.04
CA TYR A 189 -30.35 -23.94 -13.81
C TYR A 189 -30.23 -24.84 -12.57
N ARG A 190 -30.64 -26.11 -12.67
CA ARG A 190 -30.42 -27.09 -11.59
C ARG A 190 -28.93 -27.25 -11.28
N LYS A 191 -28.09 -27.39 -12.31
CA LYS A 191 -26.62 -27.48 -12.15
C LYS A 191 -26.03 -26.20 -11.55
N GLN A 192 -26.45 -25.02 -12.02
CA GLN A 192 -26.02 -23.73 -11.46
C GLN A 192 -26.38 -23.61 -9.96
N GLN A 193 -27.59 -24.02 -9.58
CA GLN A 193 -28.03 -24.03 -8.17
C GLN A 193 -27.22 -25.00 -7.31
N GLU A 194 -26.88 -26.19 -7.82
CA GLU A 194 -26.04 -27.16 -7.12
C GLU A 194 -24.60 -26.68 -6.97
N GLU A 195 -24.02 -26.07 -8.02
CA GLU A 195 -22.69 -25.47 -7.97
C GLU A 195 -22.63 -24.31 -6.97
N ASN A 196 -23.62 -23.42 -6.98
CA ASN A 196 -23.70 -22.32 -6.02
C ASN A 196 -23.83 -22.83 -4.58
N LYS A 197 -24.70 -23.81 -4.32
CA LYS A 197 -24.83 -24.42 -2.98
C LYS A 197 -23.55 -25.09 -2.52
N ARG A 198 -22.87 -25.82 -3.41
CA ARG A 198 -21.58 -26.45 -3.11
C ARG A 198 -20.52 -25.41 -2.76
N LEU A 199 -20.45 -24.31 -3.53
CA LEU A 199 -19.51 -23.22 -3.26
C LEU A 199 -19.83 -22.50 -1.95
N GLU A 200 -21.11 -22.26 -1.64
CA GLU A 200 -21.55 -21.68 -0.37
C GLU A 200 -21.18 -22.59 0.82
N GLU A 201 -21.36 -23.91 0.70
CA GLU A 201 -20.97 -24.87 1.74
C GLU A 201 -19.45 -24.94 1.94
N GLU A 202 -18.67 -24.90 0.86
CA GLU A 202 -17.21 -24.87 0.91
C GLU A 202 -16.69 -23.57 1.54
N GLU A 203 -17.24 -22.41 1.17
CA GLU A 203 -16.91 -21.11 1.78
C GLU A 203 -17.38 -21.06 3.24
N LYS A 204 -18.57 -21.56 3.57
CA LYS A 204 -19.05 -21.61 4.97
C LYS A 204 -18.18 -22.51 5.83
N LYS A 205 -17.75 -23.67 5.31
CA LYS A 205 -16.82 -24.56 6.03
C LYS A 205 -15.46 -23.91 6.23
N ARG A 206 -14.99 -23.14 5.23
CA ARG A 206 -13.76 -22.36 5.32
C ARG A 206 -13.89 -21.25 6.35
N GLU A 207 -14.97 -20.49 6.32
CA GLU A 207 -15.28 -19.42 7.28
C GLU A 207 -15.40 -20.00 8.69
N GLU A 208 -16.04 -21.16 8.89
CA GLU A 208 -16.10 -21.82 10.19
C GLU A 208 -14.71 -22.25 10.69
N ALA A 209 -13.83 -22.71 9.79
CA ALA A 209 -12.46 -23.05 10.13
C ALA A 209 -11.63 -21.79 10.45
N GLU A 210 -11.79 -20.71 9.69
CA GLU A 210 -11.15 -19.41 9.93
C GLU A 210 -11.70 -18.76 11.21
N ALA A 211 -13.01 -18.84 11.47
CA ALA A 211 -13.65 -18.40 12.69
C ALA A 211 -13.18 -19.21 13.89
N LYS A 212 -12.99 -20.53 13.77
CA LYS A 212 -12.37 -21.35 14.83
C LYS A 212 -10.92 -20.92 15.10
N LYS A 213 -10.14 -20.59 14.06
CA LYS A 213 -8.78 -20.05 14.19
C LYS A 213 -8.75 -18.62 14.75
N ASN A 214 -9.74 -17.80 14.43
CA ASN A 214 -9.86 -16.41 14.90
C ASN A 214 -10.47 -16.32 16.30
N LYS A 215 -11.30 -17.30 16.70
CA LYS A 215 -11.85 -17.45 18.06
C LYS A 215 -10.76 -17.70 19.11
N THR A 216 -9.56 -18.13 18.70
CA THR A 216 -8.45 -18.40 19.61
C THR A 216 -7.75 -17.17 20.21
N GLY A 217 -8.27 -15.96 20.01
CA GLY A 217 -8.08 -14.86 20.97
C GLY A 217 -7.32 -13.64 20.42
N GLY A 218 -7.58 -12.48 21.03
CA GLY A 218 -6.92 -11.21 20.68
C GLY A 218 -5.42 -11.18 21.01
N MET A 219 -4.92 -10.07 21.55
CA MET A 219 -3.48 -9.91 21.82
C MET A 219 -2.86 -11.06 22.65
N SER A 220 -3.62 -11.68 23.54
CA SER A 220 -3.16 -12.84 24.34
C SER A 220 -2.85 -14.10 23.51
N ALA A 221 -3.56 -14.33 22.41
CA ALA A 221 -3.28 -15.44 21.50
C ALA A 221 -2.06 -15.18 20.64
N PHE A 222 -1.86 -13.92 20.27
CA PHE A 222 -0.64 -13.50 19.58
C PHE A 222 0.59 -13.73 20.46
N TYR A 223 0.55 -13.34 21.74
CA TYR A 223 1.64 -13.64 22.68
C TYR A 223 1.84 -15.13 22.90
N ARG A 224 0.76 -15.92 23.03
CA ARG A 224 0.85 -17.38 23.14
C ARG A 224 1.53 -18.00 21.92
N LYS A 225 1.11 -17.63 20.72
CA LYS A 225 1.69 -18.11 19.46
C LYS A 225 3.16 -17.68 19.28
N LEU A 226 3.54 -16.52 19.80
CA LEU A 226 4.93 -16.07 19.81
C LEU A 226 5.79 -16.95 20.73
N LEU A 227 5.30 -17.22 21.95
CA LEU A 227 5.98 -18.11 22.90
C LEU A 227 6.06 -19.54 22.36
N ASP A 228 4.97 -20.08 21.81
CA ASP A 228 4.95 -21.42 21.19
C ASP A 228 5.96 -21.52 20.04
N LYS A 229 6.12 -20.46 19.25
CA LYS A 229 7.08 -20.40 18.14
C LYS A 229 8.53 -20.33 18.64
N ASP A 230 8.79 -19.61 19.73
CA ASP A 230 10.12 -19.55 20.32
C ASP A 230 10.48 -20.86 21.03
N GLU A 231 9.52 -21.54 21.64
CA GLU A 231 9.69 -22.90 22.20
C GLU A 231 9.96 -23.92 21.09
N GLN A 232 9.23 -23.87 19.96
CA GLN A 232 9.50 -24.71 18.80
C GLN A 232 10.93 -24.52 18.27
N ARG A 233 11.35 -23.27 18.08
CA ARG A 233 12.73 -22.94 17.66
C ARG A 233 13.77 -23.47 18.63
N HIS A 234 13.53 -23.33 19.93
CA HIS A 234 14.43 -23.87 20.94
C HIS A 234 14.47 -25.41 20.88
N SER A 235 13.31 -26.06 20.74
CA SER A 235 13.22 -27.51 20.63
C SER A 235 13.93 -28.04 19.38
N ASP A 236 13.84 -27.35 18.26
CA ASP A 236 14.51 -27.70 17.01
C ASP A 236 16.03 -27.49 17.12
N ALA A 237 16.46 -26.42 17.80
CA ALA A 237 17.87 -26.17 18.07
C ALA A 237 18.48 -27.24 18.98
N VAL A 238 17.75 -27.66 20.03
CA VAL A 238 18.18 -28.75 20.92
C VAL A 238 18.23 -30.08 20.18
N LYS A 239 17.21 -30.40 19.37
CA LYS A 239 17.21 -31.61 18.53
C LYS A 239 18.36 -31.62 17.53
N ALA A 240 18.63 -30.50 16.85
CA ALA A 240 19.75 -30.39 15.92
C ALA A 240 21.10 -30.54 16.64
N ALA A 241 21.24 -29.98 17.85
CA ALA A 241 22.43 -30.17 18.67
C ALA A 241 22.60 -31.63 19.13
N GLU A 242 21.52 -32.30 19.54
CA GLU A 242 21.52 -33.71 19.89
C GLU A 242 21.82 -34.62 18.69
N GLU A 243 21.29 -34.32 17.51
CA GLU A 243 21.56 -35.05 16.27
C GLU A 243 23.02 -34.87 15.84
N ASN A 244 23.58 -33.66 15.96
CA ASN A 244 25.00 -33.41 15.74
C ASN A 244 25.89 -34.13 16.77
N ALA A 245 25.45 -34.26 18.02
CA ALA A 245 26.15 -35.02 19.06
C ALA A 245 26.07 -36.54 18.83
N LYS A 246 24.92 -37.06 18.35
CA LYS A 246 24.71 -38.48 18.04
C LYS A 246 25.39 -38.91 16.74
N HIS A 247 25.48 -38.02 15.74
CA HIS A 247 26.14 -38.30 14.47
C HIS A 247 27.66 -38.07 14.47
N GLY A 248 28.25 -37.72 15.62
CA GLY A 248 29.69 -37.79 15.86
C GLY A 248 30.50 -36.98 14.85
N ALA A 249 30.76 -35.71 15.19
CA ALA A 249 31.75 -34.81 14.58
C ALA A 249 32.65 -35.45 13.50
N SER A 250 32.19 -35.45 12.25
CA SER A 250 33.09 -35.57 11.11
C SER A 250 34.01 -34.36 11.15
N LYS A 251 35.25 -34.59 11.59
CA LYS A 251 36.33 -33.61 11.69
C LYS A 251 36.51 -32.86 10.37
N GLU A 252 36.10 -31.61 10.35
CA GLU A 252 36.74 -30.54 9.58
C GLU A 252 37.16 -29.47 10.62
N PRO A 253 38.44 -29.11 10.74
CA PRO A 253 38.84 -28.08 11.68
C PRO A 253 38.52 -26.72 11.04
N LEU A 254 37.37 -26.15 11.38
CA LEU A 254 37.17 -24.72 11.24
C LEU A 254 37.82 -24.05 12.47
N ALA A 255 38.83 -23.23 12.20
CA ALA A 255 39.63 -22.53 13.19
C ALA A 255 38.75 -21.76 14.19
N GLU A 256 38.84 -22.16 15.46
CA GLU A 256 38.39 -21.40 16.62
C GLU A 256 39.63 -21.13 17.47
N ASP A 257 40.43 -20.15 17.04
CA ASP A 257 41.47 -19.54 17.88
C ASP A 257 40.78 -18.61 18.88
N GLY A 258 40.57 -19.14 20.08
CA GLY A 258 40.08 -18.37 21.21
C GLY A 258 40.47 -19.07 22.51
N GLU A 259 41.40 -18.46 23.24
CA GLU A 259 41.58 -18.61 24.68
C GLU A 259 42.45 -19.77 25.21
N LYS A 260 43.57 -20.14 24.57
CA LYS A 260 44.61 -20.99 25.21
C LYS A 260 46.08 -20.67 24.87
N GLU A 261 46.47 -19.40 24.70
CA GLU A 261 47.91 -19.02 24.62
C GLU A 261 48.28 -17.81 25.50
N ASN A 262 47.87 -17.78 26.76
CA ASN A 262 48.35 -16.79 27.75
C ASN A 262 49.49 -17.32 28.65
N GLU A 263 50.30 -18.27 28.17
CA GLU A 263 51.43 -18.81 28.93
C GLU A 263 52.81 -18.47 28.35
N ARG A 264 52.90 -17.81 27.18
CA ARG A 264 54.17 -17.22 26.75
C ARG A 264 54.37 -15.90 27.47
N SER A 265 55.44 -15.80 28.25
CA SER A 265 55.70 -14.59 29.02
C SER A 265 55.88 -13.39 28.08
N GLU A 266 55.42 -12.20 28.48
CA GLU A 266 55.52 -10.97 27.68
C GLU A 266 56.98 -10.70 27.22
N ALA A 267 57.96 -11.19 27.98
CA ALA A 267 59.38 -11.11 27.68
C ALA A 267 59.83 -12.02 26.52
N ASP A 268 59.24 -13.21 26.39
CA ASP A 268 59.59 -14.15 25.31
C ASP A 268 59.05 -13.68 23.96
N LEU A 269 57.83 -13.13 23.97
CA LEU A 269 57.23 -12.49 22.78
C LEU A 269 58.05 -11.27 22.33
N ALA A 270 58.57 -10.48 23.28
CA ALA A 270 59.41 -9.33 22.96
C ALA A 270 60.75 -9.73 22.32
N LYS A 271 61.39 -10.80 22.81
CA LYS A 271 62.63 -11.35 22.23
C LYS A 271 62.40 -11.90 20.83
N GLU A 272 61.32 -12.66 20.63
CA GLU A 272 60.96 -13.21 19.32
C GLU A 272 60.65 -12.09 18.30
N LEU A 273 60.01 -11.01 18.73
CA LEU A 273 59.76 -9.85 17.88
C LEU A 273 61.06 -9.08 17.55
N ASN A 274 61.99 -8.97 18.51
CA ASN A 274 63.31 -8.38 18.28
C ASN A 274 64.15 -9.21 17.29
N GLU A 275 64.09 -10.54 17.38
CA GLU A 275 64.72 -11.44 16.41
C GLU A 275 64.08 -11.31 15.01
N LYS A 276 62.77 -11.06 14.95
CA LYS A 276 62.04 -10.78 13.70
C LYS A 276 62.22 -9.34 13.18
N GLY A 277 63.07 -8.53 13.83
CA GLY A 277 63.44 -7.19 13.37
C GLY A 277 62.52 -6.06 13.83
N ALA A 278 61.61 -6.30 14.78
CA ALA A 278 60.96 -5.23 15.52
C ALA A 278 61.94 -4.64 16.55
N ALA A 279 61.88 -3.34 16.84
CA ALA A 279 62.70 -2.73 17.88
C ALA A 279 61.86 -2.53 19.15
N VAL A 280 61.68 -3.60 19.93
CA VAL A 280 60.97 -3.61 21.22
C VAL A 280 61.98 -3.35 22.35
N ALA A 281 61.80 -2.24 23.08
CA ALA A 281 62.67 -1.88 24.20
C ALA A 281 62.29 -2.66 25.47
N ILE A 282 63.25 -3.35 26.07
CA ILE A 282 63.10 -4.16 27.30
C ILE A 282 64.00 -3.57 28.39
N ASN A 283 63.47 -3.41 29.61
CA ASN A 283 64.22 -2.96 30.79
C ASN A 283 65.11 -4.08 31.37
N GLU A 284 66.04 -3.73 32.27
CA GLU A 284 66.92 -4.70 32.96
C GLU A 284 66.14 -5.78 33.74
N ASP A 285 64.91 -5.49 34.18
CA ASP A 285 63.99 -6.43 34.84
C ASP A 285 63.20 -7.34 33.86
N GLY A 286 63.52 -7.32 32.56
CA GLY A 286 62.87 -8.15 31.55
C GLY A 286 61.45 -7.72 31.16
N GLN A 287 61.01 -6.54 31.59
CA GLN A 287 59.70 -5.97 31.24
C GLN A 287 59.78 -5.09 29.99
N VAL A 288 58.77 -5.18 29.12
CA VAL A 288 58.66 -4.35 27.92
C VAL A 288 58.25 -2.92 28.29
N VAL A 289 59.03 -1.94 27.86
CA VAL A 289 58.84 -0.52 28.19
C VAL A 289 57.54 0.03 27.59
N ASP A 290 57.20 -0.38 26.37
CA ASP A 290 55.96 -0.01 25.70
C ASP A 290 55.22 -1.23 25.13
N LYS A 291 54.13 -1.64 25.80
CA LYS A 291 53.30 -2.78 25.39
C LYS A 291 52.67 -2.61 24.01
N ARG A 292 52.65 -1.40 23.45
CA ARG A 292 52.15 -1.16 22.08
C ARG A 292 53.10 -1.71 21.02
N GLN A 293 54.39 -1.83 21.33
CA GLN A 293 55.39 -2.40 20.42
C GLN A 293 55.21 -3.92 20.25
N LEU A 294 54.52 -4.58 21.19
CA LEU A 294 54.10 -5.98 21.08
C LEU A 294 52.87 -6.16 20.18
N LEU A 295 52.12 -5.09 19.89
CA LEU A 295 50.97 -5.15 19.02
C LEU A 295 51.45 -5.16 17.56
N ARG A 296 51.09 -6.23 16.84
CA ARG A 296 51.36 -6.38 15.41
C ARG A 296 50.87 -5.13 14.66
N SER A 297 51.78 -4.46 13.95
CA SER A 297 51.57 -3.23 13.19
C SER A 297 50.73 -3.41 11.91
N GLY A 298 49.65 -4.18 11.98
CA GLY A 298 48.70 -4.39 10.90
C GLY A 298 47.51 -3.45 11.03
N LEU A 299 47.29 -2.60 10.02
CA LEU A 299 46.07 -1.82 9.88
C LEU A 299 44.88 -2.78 9.67
N ASN A 300 44.09 -3.04 10.71
CA ASN A 300 42.85 -3.82 10.62
C ASN A 300 41.76 -3.03 9.89
N VAL A 301 41.93 -2.76 8.59
CA VAL A 301 40.87 -2.27 7.71
C VAL A 301 39.99 -3.45 7.32
N GLY A 302 39.16 -3.89 8.27
CA GLY A 302 38.02 -4.75 7.97
C GLY A 302 36.96 -3.95 7.24
N ALA A 303 36.51 -4.46 6.08
CA ALA A 303 35.38 -3.89 5.34
C ALA A 303 34.15 -3.78 6.27
N LYS A 304 33.58 -2.57 6.32
CA LYS A 304 32.46 -2.21 7.19
C LYS A 304 31.21 -3.02 6.82
N LYS A 305 30.95 -4.11 7.54
CA LYS A 305 29.65 -4.79 7.53
C LYS A 305 28.68 -3.94 8.34
N MET A 306 27.62 -3.44 7.70
CA MET A 306 26.49 -2.86 8.42
C MET A 306 25.78 -3.99 9.16
N GLU A 307 25.93 -4.02 10.48
CA GLU A 307 25.02 -4.74 11.35
C GLU A 307 24.39 -3.76 12.35
N SER A 308 23.10 -3.98 12.50
CA SER A 308 22.11 -3.24 13.24
C SER A 308 22.42 -3.12 14.73
N ALA A 309 21.97 -1.99 15.28
CA ALA A 309 21.95 -1.67 16.71
C ALA A 309 21.33 -2.79 17.56
N GLN A 310 22.18 -3.66 18.12
CA GLN A 310 21.86 -4.57 19.22
C GLN A 310 23.17 -4.93 19.94
N ARG A 311 23.74 -3.99 20.70
CA ARG A 311 24.79 -4.25 21.71
C ARG A 311 24.96 -3.03 22.62
N GLU A 312 23.90 -2.73 23.37
CA GLU A 312 23.95 -1.82 24.52
C GLU A 312 23.40 -2.45 25.82
N SER A 313 23.19 -3.78 25.86
CA SER A 313 22.57 -4.45 27.01
C SER A 313 23.52 -5.16 27.98
N GLU A 314 24.85 -5.03 27.86
CA GLU A 314 25.79 -5.83 28.70
C GLU A 314 26.76 -5.02 29.57
N ARG A 315 26.55 -3.71 29.76
CA ARG A 315 27.43 -2.88 30.64
C ARG A 315 26.72 -2.17 31.80
N GLN A 316 25.65 -2.75 32.34
CA GLN A 316 25.06 -2.30 33.60
C GLN A 316 24.75 -3.47 34.53
N ALA A 317 25.79 -4.20 34.92
CA ALA A 317 25.72 -5.16 36.01
C ALA A 317 26.78 -4.80 37.05
N GLU A 318 26.49 -3.75 37.83
CA GLU A 318 26.93 -3.56 39.23
C GLU A 318 26.55 -2.14 39.69
N GLN A 319 25.31 -1.99 40.15
CA GLN A 319 24.98 -0.95 41.13
C GLN A 319 24.11 -1.57 42.24
N PRO A 320 24.32 -1.18 43.51
CA PRO A 320 23.57 -1.74 44.62
C PRO A 320 22.11 -1.30 44.50
N ARG A 321 21.21 -2.29 44.35
CA ARG A 321 19.76 -2.10 44.34
C ARG A 321 19.32 -1.55 45.70
N LYS A 322 18.89 -0.29 45.75
CA LYS A 322 18.00 0.17 46.82
C LYS A 322 16.59 -0.29 46.47
N GLU A 323 15.99 -1.08 47.34
CA GLU A 323 14.60 -1.50 47.16
C GLU A 323 13.67 -0.28 47.08
N PRO A 324 12.87 -0.14 46.01
CA PRO A 324 11.84 0.88 45.95
C PRO A 324 10.73 0.51 46.94
N THR A 325 10.56 1.33 47.97
CA THR A 325 9.47 1.20 48.92
C THR A 325 8.11 1.29 48.20
N ASN A 326 7.15 0.52 48.69
CA ASN A 326 5.82 0.26 48.11
C ASN A 326 4.99 1.54 47.75
N GLN A 327 5.40 2.71 48.24
CA GLN A 327 4.76 4.01 47.97
C GLN A 327 5.07 4.61 46.59
N GLN A 328 6.20 4.25 45.96
CA GLN A 328 6.55 4.80 44.63
C GLN A 328 5.79 4.11 43.48
N PHE A 329 5.44 2.83 43.63
CA PHE A 329 4.58 2.12 42.68
C PHE A 329 3.15 2.66 42.66
N GLY A 330 2.58 3.00 43.82
CA GLY A 330 1.25 3.60 43.91
C GLY A 330 1.15 4.96 43.22
N ARG A 331 2.18 5.80 43.28
CA ARG A 331 2.19 7.10 42.57
C ARG A 331 2.25 6.95 41.05
N ARG A 332 2.99 5.96 40.53
CA ARG A 332 3.09 5.68 39.10
C ARG A 332 1.82 5.02 38.55
N GLN A 333 1.19 4.15 39.35
CA GLN A 333 -0.13 3.59 39.05
C GLN A 333 -1.21 4.68 39.04
N ALA A 334 -1.25 5.55 40.05
CA ALA A 334 -2.20 6.67 40.09
C ALA A 334 -2.06 7.65 38.92
N GLN A 335 -0.84 7.88 38.41
CA GLN A 335 -0.63 8.67 37.20
C GLN A 335 -1.15 7.97 35.94
N ARG A 336 -0.95 6.65 35.82
CA ARG A 336 -1.49 5.85 34.72
C ARG A 336 -3.00 5.80 34.75
N GLU A 337 -3.61 5.60 35.91
CA GLU A 337 -5.07 5.58 36.09
C GLU A 337 -5.72 6.91 35.69
N ARG A 338 -5.07 8.05 35.98
CA ARG A 338 -5.55 9.36 35.53
C ARG A 338 -5.46 9.52 34.01
N GLN A 339 -4.39 9.01 33.39
CA GLN A 339 -4.23 9.04 31.94
C GLN A 339 -5.20 8.10 31.22
N THR A 340 -5.44 6.90 31.77
CA THR A 340 -6.41 5.95 31.22
C THR A 340 -7.82 6.48 31.36
N ARG A 341 -8.17 7.08 32.50
CA ARG A 341 -9.49 7.69 32.71
C ARG A 341 -9.75 8.88 31.77
N MET A 342 -8.73 9.69 31.47
CA MET A 342 -8.86 10.77 30.48
C MET A 342 -9.09 10.22 29.06
N MET A 343 -8.39 9.13 28.69
CA MET A 343 -8.57 8.48 27.39
C MET A 343 -9.93 7.77 27.28
N GLU A 344 -10.37 7.15 28.36
CA GLU A 344 -11.69 6.53 28.49
C GLU A 344 -12.79 7.59 28.38
N GLU A 345 -12.66 8.72 29.06
CA GLU A 345 -13.62 9.83 28.96
C GLU A 345 -13.69 10.41 27.53
N GLN A 346 -12.55 10.53 26.83
CA GLN A 346 -12.55 10.95 25.42
C GLN A 346 -13.25 9.93 24.51
N LEU A 347 -13.03 8.64 24.75
CA LEU A 347 -13.71 7.57 24.02
C LEU A 347 -15.21 7.57 24.31
N GLU A 348 -15.61 7.70 25.58
CA GLU A 348 -17.02 7.78 25.99
C GLU A 348 -17.70 9.02 25.38
N GLN A 349 -17.04 10.18 25.38
CA GLN A 349 -17.56 11.38 24.74
C GLN A 349 -17.74 11.20 23.23
N SER A 350 -16.79 10.54 22.55
CA SER A 350 -16.91 10.24 21.12
C SER A 350 -18.05 9.26 20.83
N MET A 351 -18.22 8.23 21.65
CA MET A 351 -19.28 7.23 21.52
C MET A 351 -20.65 7.82 21.87
N LYS A 352 -20.69 8.79 22.79
CA LYS A 352 -21.92 9.53 23.10
C LYS A 352 -22.31 10.43 21.94
N ARG A 353 -21.37 11.20 21.38
CA ARG A 353 -21.62 12.03 20.19
C ARG A 353 -22.11 11.19 19.00
N SER A 354 -21.48 10.04 18.74
CA SER A 354 -21.93 9.16 17.65
C SER A 354 -23.35 8.60 17.88
N ARG A 355 -23.71 8.30 19.14
CA ARG A 355 -25.08 7.85 19.48
C ARG A 355 -26.10 8.97 19.34
N ASP A 356 -25.75 10.18 19.76
CA ASP A 356 -26.62 11.35 19.65
C ASP A 356 -26.82 11.73 18.17
N GLU A 357 -25.78 11.63 17.34
CA GLU A 357 -25.86 11.80 15.88
C GLU A 357 -26.73 10.72 15.22
N GLU A 358 -26.57 9.45 15.59
CA GLU A 358 -27.41 8.36 15.08
C GLU A 358 -28.87 8.52 15.49
N ALA A 359 -29.14 8.96 16.73
CA ALA A 359 -30.49 9.26 17.19
C ALA A 359 -31.11 10.42 16.42
N ALA A 360 -30.35 11.51 16.19
CA ALA A 360 -30.82 12.64 15.39
C ALA A 360 -31.12 12.24 13.94
N GLN A 361 -30.27 11.42 13.32
CA GLN A 361 -30.51 10.88 11.98
C GLN A 361 -31.76 10.00 11.93
N ARG A 362 -31.99 9.15 12.94
CA ARG A 362 -33.20 8.34 13.04
C ARG A 362 -34.45 9.20 13.18
N GLU A 363 -34.41 10.23 14.03
CA GLU A 363 -35.51 11.19 14.15
C GLU A 363 -35.78 11.94 12.85
N GLU A 364 -34.74 12.33 12.10
CA GLU A 364 -34.88 12.97 10.80
C GLU A 364 -35.50 12.04 9.76
N VAL A 365 -35.07 10.77 9.70
CA VAL A 365 -35.67 9.75 8.84
C VAL A 365 -37.13 9.50 9.23
N GLU A 366 -37.45 9.46 10.53
CA GLU A 366 -38.83 9.34 10.99
C GLU A 366 -39.68 10.55 10.64
N ARG A 367 -39.16 11.78 10.78
CA ARG A 367 -39.87 13.00 10.36
C ARG A 367 -40.06 13.02 8.85
N ALA A 368 -39.05 12.63 8.08
CA ALA A 368 -39.13 12.50 6.63
C ALA A 368 -40.20 11.46 6.24
N ALA A 369 -40.22 10.31 6.90
CA ALA A 369 -41.23 9.26 6.69
C ALA A 369 -42.65 9.75 7.05
N LYS A 370 -42.80 10.47 8.17
CA LYS A 370 -44.08 11.06 8.61
C LYS A 370 -44.55 12.20 7.68
N SER A 371 -43.63 12.93 7.05
CA SER A 371 -43.93 14.03 6.12
C SER A 371 -44.26 13.55 4.70
N ARG A 372 -43.78 12.36 4.31
CA ARG A 372 -44.09 11.74 3.03
C ARG A 372 -45.48 11.13 3.09
N LYS A 373 -46.37 11.59 2.21
CA LYS A 373 -47.70 11.01 2.04
C LYS A 373 -47.55 9.53 1.68
N THR A 374 -48.21 8.68 2.44
CA THR A 374 -48.21 7.23 2.18
C THR A 374 -49.01 6.93 0.91
N GLU A 375 -48.71 5.82 0.23
CA GLU A 375 -49.44 5.41 -0.97
C GLU A 375 -50.95 5.24 -0.72
N GLY A 376 -51.34 4.85 0.50
CA GLY A 376 -52.73 4.78 0.95
C GLY A 376 -53.42 6.15 1.09
N GLU A 377 -52.70 7.18 1.53
CA GLU A 377 -53.24 8.55 1.54
C GLU A 377 -53.44 9.06 0.10
N ILE A 378 -52.53 8.72 -0.81
CA ILE A 378 -52.62 9.08 -2.22
C ILE A 378 -53.80 8.35 -2.89
N SER A 379 -54.00 7.06 -2.63
CA SER A 379 -55.13 6.29 -3.18
C SER A 379 -56.46 6.77 -2.61
N SER A 380 -56.56 7.00 -1.30
CA SER A 380 -57.78 7.53 -0.68
C SER A 380 -58.11 8.96 -1.14
N ALA A 381 -57.11 9.79 -1.43
CA ALA A 381 -57.31 11.11 -2.03
C ALA A 381 -57.81 10.99 -3.48
N LYS A 382 -57.26 10.04 -4.26
CA LYS A 382 -57.69 9.75 -5.63
C LYS A 382 -59.12 9.20 -5.67
N GLU A 383 -59.49 8.31 -4.77
CA GLU A 383 -60.86 7.78 -4.64
C GLU A 383 -61.86 8.88 -4.28
N ARG A 384 -61.54 9.73 -3.29
CA ARG A 384 -62.38 10.88 -2.93
C ARG A 384 -62.55 11.86 -4.09
N TYR A 385 -61.49 12.09 -4.86
CA TYR A 385 -61.54 12.93 -6.05
C TYR A 385 -62.44 12.33 -7.13
N LEU A 386 -62.32 11.03 -7.39
CA LEU A 386 -63.17 10.33 -8.36
C LEU A 386 -64.64 10.29 -7.92
N ALA A 387 -64.90 10.09 -6.63
CA ALA A 387 -66.26 10.13 -6.07
C ALA A 387 -66.88 11.52 -6.23
N ARG A 388 -66.13 12.59 -5.91
CA ARG A 388 -66.58 13.98 -6.10
C ARG A 388 -66.85 14.28 -7.58
N LYS A 389 -66.01 13.78 -8.49
CA LYS A 389 -66.19 13.96 -9.93
C LYS A 389 -67.44 13.23 -10.44
N ARG A 390 -67.68 11.99 -10.01
CA ARG A 390 -68.88 11.22 -10.37
C ARG A 390 -70.15 11.90 -9.85
N ALA A 391 -70.16 12.34 -8.59
CA ALA A 391 -71.29 13.07 -8.02
C ALA A 391 -71.59 14.36 -8.80
N ALA A 392 -70.57 15.13 -9.18
CA ALA A 392 -70.74 16.34 -9.98
C ALA A 392 -71.26 16.05 -11.40
N GLU A 393 -70.87 14.93 -12.02
CA GLU A 393 -71.44 14.50 -13.31
C GLU A 393 -72.90 14.04 -13.18
N GLU A 394 -73.24 13.34 -12.10
CA GLU A 394 -74.63 12.96 -11.82
C GLU A 394 -75.52 14.17 -11.54
N GLU A 395 -75.04 15.17 -10.80
CA GLU A 395 -75.76 16.43 -10.59
C GLU A 395 -75.94 17.20 -11.89
N LYS A 396 -74.91 17.26 -12.75
CA LYS A 396 -75.04 17.86 -14.09
C LYS A 396 -76.05 17.11 -14.95
N LYS A 397 -76.09 15.78 -14.89
CA LYS A 397 -77.09 14.96 -15.61
C LYS A 397 -78.50 15.18 -15.06
N LYS A 398 -78.66 15.28 -13.73
CA LYS A 398 -79.95 15.60 -13.09
C LYS A 398 -80.43 17.01 -13.45
N ALA A 399 -79.52 17.99 -13.48
CA ALA A 399 -79.83 19.35 -13.90
C ALA A 399 -80.20 19.45 -15.40
N ALA A 400 -79.58 18.63 -16.26
CA ALA A 400 -79.89 18.60 -17.70
C ALA A 400 -81.17 17.81 -18.04
N GLY A 401 -81.56 16.84 -17.22
CA GLY A 401 -82.78 16.05 -17.41
C GLY A 401 -84.05 16.61 -16.74
N GLY A 402 -83.93 17.71 -15.99
CA GLY A 402 -85.04 18.37 -15.29
C GLY A 402 -85.52 19.67 -15.96
N ALA A 403 -85.11 19.93 -17.20
CA ALA A 403 -85.53 21.08 -18.01
C ALA A 403 -86.57 20.67 -19.07
#